data_AF-A0A2D4GJW3-F1
#
_entry.id   AF-A0A2D4GJW3-F1
#
_cell.length_a   1.000
_cell.length_b   1.000
_cell.length_c   1.000
_cell.angle_alpha   90.00
_cell.angle_beta   90.00
_cell.angle_gamma   90.00
#
_symmetry.space_group_name_H-M   'P 1'
#
loop_
_entity.id
_entity.type
_entity.pdbx_description
1 polymer ?
#
loop_
_entity_poly.entity_id
_entity_poly.type
_entity_poly.pdbx_seq_one_letter_code
_entity_poly.pdbx_strand_id
1 'polypeptide(L)'
;MILSVSILAFHRSKAKTLHERIPLAGLSKLPNIPQIAKAFCDDATGLKFCPVLYPKASQLIVSYDEHELNNTFKFGVIYQKFKQTQEEELFGNNEESPAFKNFLNLLGETITLQDFKG
;
A
#
# COMPACT_ATOMS: atom_id res chain seq x y z
N MET A 1 8.27 8.59 35.84
CA MET A 1 8.07 8.41 34.39
C MET A 1 7.17 7.21 34.21
N ILE A 2 5.85 7.41 34.14
CA ILE A 2 4.90 6.30 33.99
C ILE A 2 5.02 5.85 32.53
N LEU A 3 5.49 4.63 32.29
CA LEU A 3 5.46 4.03 30.96
C LEU A 3 3.98 3.90 30.55
N SER A 4 3.53 4.74 29.63
CA SER A 4 2.22 4.57 28.99
C SER A 4 2.25 3.29 28.16
N VAL A 5 1.75 2.19 28.72
CA VAL A 5 1.61 0.91 28.02
C VAL A 5 0.44 1.02 27.04
N SER A 6 0.62 0.53 25.81
CA SER A 6 -0.42 0.47 24.79
C SER A 6 -0.40 -0.89 24.09
N ILE A 7 -1.55 -1.29 23.56
CA ILE A 7 -1.68 -2.49 22.70
C ILE A 7 -1.74 -2.02 21.25
N LEU A 8 -0.88 -2.60 20.41
CA LEU A 8 -0.97 -2.44 18.97
C LEU A 8 -1.95 -3.48 18.42
N ALA A 9 -3.04 -3.03 17.80
CA ALA A 9 -4.06 -3.91 17.25
C ALA A 9 -4.20 -3.70 15.74
N PHE A 10 -4.35 -4.81 15.02
CA PHE A 10 -4.67 -4.85 13.59
C PHE A 10 -5.94 -5.67 13.40
N HIS A 11 -6.96 -5.07 12.78
CA HIS A 11 -8.19 -5.77 12.43
C HIS A 11 -8.36 -5.79 10.92
N ARG A 12 -8.51 -6.98 10.35
CA ARG A 12 -8.72 -7.20 8.91
C ARG A 12 -10.17 -7.60 8.71
N SER A 13 -10.87 -6.84 7.87
CA SER A 13 -12.22 -7.16 7.40
C SER A 13 -12.23 -7.24 5.88
N LYS A 14 -13.32 -7.72 5.29
CA LYS A 14 -13.47 -7.77 3.82
C LYS A 14 -13.43 -6.39 3.16
N ALA A 15 -13.77 -5.32 3.90
CA ALA A 15 -13.86 -3.97 3.36
C ALA A 15 -12.59 -3.15 3.58
N LYS A 16 -11.86 -3.40 4.69
CA LYS A 16 -10.68 -2.63 5.08
C LYS A 16 -9.86 -3.34 6.15
N THR A 17 -8.59 -2.96 6.23
CA THR A 17 -7.71 -3.20 7.37
C THR A 17 -7.59 -1.93 8.20
N LEU A 18 -7.77 -2.06 9.50
CA LEU A 18 -7.62 -1.00 10.48
C LEU A 18 -6.39 -1.28 11.34
N HIS A 19 -5.73 -0.23 11.81
CA HIS A 19 -4.58 -0.30 12.71
C HIS A 19 -4.61 0.86 13.72
N GLU A 20 -4.45 0.54 15.01
CA GLU A 20 -4.53 1.53 16.10
C GLU A 20 -3.71 1.08 17.31
N ARG A 21 -3.26 2.08 18.09
CA ARG A 21 -2.69 1.89 19.43
C ARG A 21 -3.76 2.19 20.48
N ILE A 22 -4.14 1.17 21.24
CA ILE A 22 -5.10 1.29 22.33
C ILE A 22 -4.33 1.62 23.61
N PRO A 23 -4.49 2.82 24.21
CA PRO A 23 -3.86 3.16 25.48
C PRO A 23 -4.41 2.29 26.60
N LEU A 24 -3.54 1.78 27.47
CA LEU A 24 -3.96 1.01 28.66
C LEU A 24 -3.98 1.86 29.94
N ALA A 25 -3.80 3.17 29.81
CA ALA A 25 -3.83 4.09 30.93
C ALA A 25 -5.19 4.02 31.65
N GLY A 26 -5.17 3.82 32.97
CA GLY A 26 -6.39 3.77 33.80
C GLY A 26 -7.08 2.40 33.88
N LEU A 27 -6.56 1.36 33.21
CA LEU A 27 -7.09 0.00 33.36
C LEU A 27 -6.43 -0.72 34.54
N SER A 28 -7.24 -1.28 35.44
CA SER A 28 -6.77 -2.12 36.56
C SER A 28 -6.37 -3.53 36.14
N LYS A 29 -6.76 -3.96 34.93
CA LYS A 29 -6.46 -5.27 34.34
C LYS A 29 -6.31 -5.17 32.83
N LEU A 30 -5.48 -6.02 32.24
CA LEU A 30 -5.38 -6.15 30.78
C LEU A 30 -6.74 -6.57 30.17
N PRO A 31 -7.19 -5.89 29.11
CA PRO A 31 -8.44 -6.22 28.44
C PRO A 31 -8.33 -7.57 27.71
N ASN A 32 -9.43 -8.32 27.63
CA ASN A 32 -9.51 -9.54 26.84
C ASN A 32 -9.73 -9.24 25.34
N ILE A 33 -9.61 -10.27 24.49
CA ILE A 33 -9.72 -10.09 23.03
C ILE A 33 -11.04 -9.42 22.60
N PRO A 34 -12.24 -9.81 23.09
CA PRO A 34 -13.47 -9.08 22.79
C PRO A 34 -13.48 -7.61 23.23
N GLN A 35 -12.89 -7.29 24.39
CA GLN A 35 -12.77 -5.90 24.87
C GLN A 35 -11.85 -5.07 23.99
N ILE A 36 -10.71 -5.65 23.56
CA ILE A 36 -9.79 -5.02 22.62
C ILE A 36 -10.49 -4.80 21.27
N ALA A 37 -11.17 -5.81 20.76
CA ALA A 37 -11.88 -5.72 19.49
C ALA A 37 -13.00 -4.66 19.51
N LYS A 38 -13.78 -4.60 20.61
CA LYS A 38 -14.81 -3.57 20.80
C LYS A 38 -14.23 -2.16 20.90
N ALA A 39 -13.11 -1.98 21.62
CA ALA A 39 -12.45 -0.67 21.72
C ALA A 39 -11.93 -0.17 20.36
N PHE A 40 -11.73 -1.09 19.43
CA PHE A 40 -11.10 -0.85 18.15
C PHE A 40 -12.12 -0.72 17.00
N CYS A 41 -13.23 -1.46 17.04
CA CYS A 41 -14.25 -1.48 16.01
C CYS A 41 -15.59 -1.96 16.57
N ASP A 42 -16.64 -1.12 16.48
CA ASP A 42 -17.98 -1.44 16.98
C ASP A 42 -18.59 -2.69 16.30
N ASP A 43 -18.28 -2.91 15.01
CA ASP A 43 -18.72 -4.07 14.23
C ASP A 43 -18.15 -5.40 14.75
N ALA A 44 -17.12 -5.36 15.59
CA ALA A 44 -16.55 -6.55 16.20
C ALA A 44 -17.32 -7.02 17.45
N THR A 45 -18.33 -6.28 17.88
CA THR A 45 -19.15 -6.62 19.05
C THR A 45 -19.90 -7.93 18.82
N GLY A 46 -19.77 -8.88 19.76
CA GLY A 46 -20.45 -10.18 19.68
C GLY A 46 -19.75 -11.21 18.80
N LEU A 47 -18.61 -10.88 18.18
CA LEU A 47 -17.80 -11.86 17.46
C LEU A 47 -17.09 -12.81 18.42
N LYS A 48 -17.05 -14.09 18.04
CA LYS A 48 -16.24 -15.10 18.72
C LYS A 48 -14.86 -15.15 18.09
N PHE A 49 -13.83 -14.93 18.90
CA PHE A 49 -12.44 -15.02 18.47
C PHE A 49 -11.89 -16.41 18.80
N CYS A 50 -11.19 -17.01 17.83
CA CYS A 50 -10.46 -18.27 18.00
C CYS A 50 -8.96 -18.02 17.80
N PRO A 51 -8.09 -18.59 18.64
CA PRO A 51 -6.65 -18.46 18.46
C PRO A 51 -6.22 -19.15 17.17
N VAL A 52 -5.33 -18.50 16.42
CA VAL A 52 -4.70 -19.10 15.24
C VAL A 52 -3.48 -19.88 15.68
N LEU A 53 -3.52 -21.21 15.54
CA LEU A 53 -2.49 -22.13 16.05
C LEU A 53 -1.54 -22.67 14.96
N TYR A 54 -1.76 -22.27 13.71
CA TYR A 54 -0.98 -22.79 12.59
C TYR A 54 0.43 -22.15 12.53
N PRO A 55 1.54 -22.92 12.52
CA PRO A 55 2.89 -22.37 12.63
C PRO A 55 3.30 -21.39 11.53
N LYS A 56 2.73 -21.51 10.32
CA LYS A 56 3.00 -20.59 9.19
C LYS A 56 1.94 -19.51 9.03
N ALA A 57 1.04 -19.34 9.99
CA ALA A 57 -0.04 -18.36 9.90
C ALA A 57 0.50 -16.93 9.75
N SER A 58 1.58 -16.58 10.44
CA SER A 58 2.20 -15.26 10.33
C SER A 58 2.64 -14.95 8.90
N GLN A 59 3.27 -15.90 8.20
CA GLN A 59 3.68 -15.74 6.81
C GLN A 59 2.49 -15.50 5.88
N LEU A 60 1.40 -16.27 6.06
CA LEU A 60 0.18 -16.11 5.27
C LEU A 60 -0.51 -14.77 5.53
N ILE A 61 -0.51 -14.30 6.77
CA ILE A 61 -1.07 -12.98 7.13
C ILE A 61 -0.26 -11.86 6.48
N VAL A 62 1.07 -11.95 6.48
CA VAL A 62 1.93 -10.95 5.81
C VAL A 62 1.69 -10.97 4.29
N SER A 63 1.68 -12.15 3.66
CA SER A 63 1.36 -12.25 2.23
C SER A 63 -0.02 -11.68 1.90
N TYR A 64 -0.99 -11.84 2.80
CA TYR A 64 -2.30 -11.22 2.67
C TYR A 64 -2.26 -9.71 2.88
N ASP A 65 -1.44 -9.16 3.76
CA ASP A 65 -1.36 -7.69 3.89
C ASP A 65 -0.66 -7.03 2.71
N GLU A 66 0.31 -7.73 2.11
CA GLU A 66 1.15 -7.19 1.04
C GLU A 66 0.61 -7.50 -0.36
N HIS A 67 -0.48 -8.27 -0.50
CA HIS A 67 -0.95 -8.73 -1.81
C HIS A 67 -1.33 -7.60 -2.79
N GLU A 68 -1.73 -6.44 -2.29
CA GLU A 68 -2.07 -5.26 -3.11
C GLU A 68 -0.86 -4.32 -3.33
N LEU A 69 0.28 -4.58 -2.71
CA LEU A 69 1.50 -3.80 -2.91
C LEU A 69 2.12 -4.17 -4.26
N ASN A 70 1.75 -3.42 -5.30
CA ASN A 70 2.43 -3.51 -6.58
C ASN A 70 3.63 -2.55 -6.59
N ASN A 71 4.84 -3.11 -6.67
CA ASN A 71 6.07 -2.33 -6.78
C ASN A 71 6.45 -2.02 -8.25
N THR A 72 5.64 -2.48 -9.20
CA THR A 72 5.88 -2.32 -10.64
C THR A 72 4.88 -1.32 -11.21
N PHE A 73 5.40 -0.16 -11.62
CA PHE A 73 4.60 0.91 -12.20
C PHE A 73 4.96 1.11 -13.67
N LYS A 74 3.99 1.59 -14.45
CA LYS A 74 4.18 1.96 -15.86
C LYS A 74 3.58 3.33 -16.06
N PHE A 75 4.37 4.24 -16.59
CA PHE A 75 3.95 5.61 -16.86
C PHE A 75 4.13 5.90 -18.34
N GLY A 76 3.13 6.52 -18.95
CA GLY A 76 3.25 7.06 -20.30
C GLY A 76 3.95 8.42 -20.26
N VAL A 77 4.88 8.64 -21.17
CA VAL A 77 5.51 9.95 -21.40
C VAL A 77 5.16 10.37 -22.82
N ILE A 78 4.51 11.54 -22.97
CA ILE A 78 4.06 12.07 -24.26
C ILE A 78 4.78 13.39 -24.52
N TYR A 79 5.30 13.55 -25.73
CA TYR A 79 5.88 14.81 -26.19
C TYR A 79 4.81 15.65 -26.88
N GLN A 80 4.58 16.87 -26.40
CA GLN A 80 3.62 17.82 -26.99
C GLN A 80 4.36 19.02 -27.58
N LYS A 81 4.20 19.22 -28.89
CA LYS A 81 4.69 20.41 -29.59
C LYS A 81 3.72 21.57 -29.42
N PHE A 82 4.19 22.78 -29.68
CA PHE A 82 3.37 23.99 -29.61
C PHE A 82 2.10 23.84 -30.46
N LYS A 83 0.94 24.21 -29.89
CA LYS A 83 -0.40 24.14 -30.50
C LYS A 83 -0.96 22.75 -30.82
N GLN A 84 -0.26 21.65 -30.49
CA GLN A 84 -0.89 20.33 -30.57
C GLN A 84 -1.95 20.21 -29.47
N THR A 85 -3.17 19.80 -29.84
CA THR A 85 -4.28 19.63 -28.89
C THR A 85 -5.05 18.34 -29.11
N GLN A 86 -4.87 17.69 -30.26
CA GLN A 86 -5.56 16.45 -30.59
C GLN A 86 -4.69 15.24 -30.26
N GLU A 87 -5.33 14.13 -29.87
CA GLU A 87 -4.64 12.87 -29.54
C GLU A 87 -3.77 12.39 -30.70
N GLU A 88 -4.32 12.44 -31.91
CA GLU A 88 -3.65 12.01 -33.14
C GLU A 88 -2.36 12.81 -33.41
N GLU A 89 -2.36 14.10 -33.06
CA GLU A 89 -1.19 14.97 -33.21
C GLU A 89 -0.10 14.62 -32.21
N LEU A 90 -0.48 14.31 -30.96
CA LEU A 90 0.46 13.97 -29.90
C LEU A 90 1.17 12.63 -30.16
N PHE A 91 0.41 11.61 -30.55
CA PHE A 91 0.95 10.29 -30.86
C PHE A 91 1.59 10.19 -32.25
N GLY A 92 1.31 11.14 -33.15
CA GLY A 92 1.93 11.22 -34.48
C GLY A 92 3.34 11.84 -34.51
N ASN A 93 3.90 12.23 -33.36
CA ASN A 93 5.23 12.82 -33.29
C ASN A 93 6.35 11.80 -33.61
N ASN A 94 7.09 12.02 -34.70
CA ASN A 94 8.25 11.20 -35.11
C ASN A 94 9.61 11.86 -34.81
N GLU A 95 9.59 13.05 -34.20
CA GLU A 95 10.79 13.81 -33.86
C GLU A 95 10.71 14.30 -32.41
N GLU A 96 11.87 14.29 -31.76
CA GLU A 96 12.06 14.70 -30.38
C GLU A 96 13.05 15.87 -30.30
N SER A 97 12.77 16.81 -29.39
CA SER A 97 13.68 17.94 -29.15
C SER A 97 14.88 17.56 -28.28
N PRO A 98 16.00 18.30 -28.35
CA PRO A 98 17.12 18.10 -27.42
C PRO A 98 16.72 18.21 -25.94
N ALA A 99 15.80 19.12 -25.63
CA ALA A 99 15.27 19.27 -24.26
C ALA A 99 14.47 18.04 -23.82
N PHE A 100 13.66 17.45 -24.71
CA PHE A 100 12.90 16.23 -24.41
C PHE A 100 13.82 15.03 -24.21
N LYS A 101 14.85 14.86 -25.04
CA LYS A 101 15.89 13.84 -24.85
C LYS A 101 16.56 13.94 -23.49
N ASN A 102 16.96 15.16 -23.09
CA ASN A 102 17.58 15.40 -21.79
C ASN A 102 16.63 15.07 -20.63
N PHE A 103 15.34 15.38 -20.79
CA PHE A 103 14.32 15.00 -19.81
C PHE A 103 14.15 13.48 -19.69
N LEU A 104 14.12 12.74 -20.81
CA LEU A 104 14.05 11.27 -20.78
C LEU A 104 15.27 10.66 -20.09
N ASN A 105 16.47 11.18 -20.35
CA ASN A 105 17.70 10.74 -19.68
C ASN A 105 17.71 11.03 -18.17
N LEU A 106 16.94 12.03 -17.71
CA LEU A 106 16.76 12.31 -16.28
C LEU A 106 15.74 11.35 -15.64
N LEU A 107 14.70 10.95 -16.39
CA LEU A 107 13.68 10.02 -15.90
C LEU A 107 14.26 8.62 -15.67
N GLY A 108 15.21 8.19 -16.48
CA GLY A 108 15.87 6.90 -16.30
C GLY A 108 16.77 6.50 -17.46
N GLU A 109 17.28 5.28 -17.37
CA GLU A 109 18.12 4.68 -18.39
C GLU A 109 17.27 4.20 -19.58
N THR A 110 17.75 4.46 -20.80
CA THR A 110 17.16 3.88 -22.01
C THR A 110 17.68 2.47 -22.20
N ILE A 111 16.77 1.49 -22.21
CA ILE A 111 17.10 0.06 -22.34
C ILE A 111 16.64 -0.50 -23.70
N THR A 112 17.37 -1.50 -24.21
CA THR A 112 16.89 -2.29 -25.35
C THR A 112 15.85 -3.29 -24.87
N LEU A 113 14.67 -3.29 -25.50
CA LEU A 113 13.54 -4.14 -25.08
C LEU A 113 13.71 -5.61 -25.47
N GLN A 114 14.49 -5.91 -26.51
CA GLN A 114 14.75 -7.29 -26.92
C GLN A 114 15.44 -8.05 -25.78
N ASP A 115 14.84 -9.18 -25.38
CA ASP A 115 15.31 -10.07 -24.31
C ASP A 115 15.39 -9.45 -22.89
N PHE A 116 14.82 -8.27 -22.67
CA PHE A 116 14.76 -7.64 -21.36
C PHE A 116 13.93 -8.46 -20.34
N LYS A 117 14.41 -8.59 -19.10
CA LYS A 117 13.83 -9.47 -18.06
C LYS A 117 13.12 -8.75 -16.90
N GLY A 118 12.99 -7.42 -16.99
CA GLY A 118 12.50 -6.60 -15.89
C GLY A 118 13.63 -6.11 -15.02
#